data_AF-A0A2W7AE82-F1
#
_entry.id   AF-A0A2W7AE82-F1
#
_cell.length_a   1.000
_cell.length_b   1.000
_cell.length_c   1.000
_cell.angle_alpha   90.00
_cell.angle_beta   90.00
_cell.angle_gamma   90.00
#
_symmetry.space_group_name_H-M   'P 1'
#
loop_
_entity.id
_entity.type
_entity.pdbx_description
1 polymer ?
#
loop_
_entity_poly.entity_id
_entity_poly.type
_entity_poly.pdbx_seq_one_letter_code
_entity_poly.pdbx_strand_id
1 'polypeptide(L)'
;MTDLGDKLSNLLQPIADWFGSLGVPEPIVHWGHPAMMGIVVVVLGSYAAYAGWRGRLAEDKDIALKNRADHRKLAPLMTLFITLGYTGGILSLVMQGEPIMESPHFWTGSAAVLLLWSNGLISLSGFGGNKPALRMTHAYLGTLIMLLLVVHAAFGLKLGLSI
;
A
#
# COMPACT_ATOMS: atom_id res chain seq x y z
N MET A 1 -3.00 27.92 -2.54
CA MET A 1 -2.20 26.67 -2.47
C MET A 1 -1.93 26.44 -1.00
N THR A 2 -2.29 25.26 -0.50
CA THR A 2 -2.61 25.06 0.92
C THR A 2 -1.35 25.04 1.78
N ASP A 3 -1.24 26.01 2.69
CA ASP A 3 -0.23 26.17 3.76
C ASP A 3 0.25 24.84 4.40
N LEU A 4 -0.60 23.82 4.49
CA LEU A 4 -0.26 22.51 5.04
C LEU A 4 0.70 21.67 4.18
N GLY A 5 0.55 21.68 2.86
CA GLY A 5 1.39 20.90 1.94
C GLY A 5 2.83 21.39 1.97
N ASP A 6 3.01 22.71 1.86
CA ASP A 6 4.32 23.37 1.91
C ASP A 6 4.99 23.18 3.27
N LYS A 7 4.24 23.29 4.37
CA LYS A 7 4.74 22.98 5.72
C LYS A 7 5.24 21.54 5.82
N LEU A 8 4.52 20.58 5.24
CA LEU A 8 4.93 19.18 5.26
C LEU A 8 6.19 18.95 4.42
N SER A 9 6.27 19.53 3.21
CA SER A 9 7.48 19.47 2.39
C SER A 9 8.68 20.05 3.12
N ASN A 10 8.55 21.23 3.73
CA ASN A 10 9.61 21.86 4.51
C ASN A 10 10.04 21.02 5.72
N LEU A 11 9.10 20.36 6.40
CA LEU A 11 9.40 19.46 7.51
C LEU A 11 10.19 18.21 7.06
N LEU A 12 9.90 17.71 5.86
CA LEU A 12 10.53 16.51 5.30
C LEU A 12 11.82 16.81 4.51
N GLN A 13 12.05 18.07 4.14
CA GLN A 13 13.21 18.49 3.34
C GLN A 13 14.55 17.99 3.90
N PRO A 14 14.83 18.05 5.22
CA PRO A 14 16.11 17.54 5.75
C PRO A 14 16.33 16.04 5.50
N ILE A 15 15.25 15.26 5.47
CA ILE A 15 15.30 13.83 5.15
C ILE A 15 15.56 13.65 3.65
N ALA A 16 14.86 14.43 2.82
CA ALA A 16 15.06 14.41 1.37
C ALA A 16 16.50 14.80 0.99
N ASP A 17 17.07 15.82 1.63
CA ASP A 17 18.44 16.28 1.43
C ASP A 17 19.46 15.20 1.82
N TRP A 18 19.22 14.50 2.93
CA TRP A 18 20.07 13.36 3.34
C TRP A 18 20.07 12.26 2.28
N PHE A 19 18.90 11.86 1.76
CA PHE A 19 18.82 10.87 0.67
C PHE A 19 19.43 11.39 -0.64
N GLY A 20 19.26 12.68 -0.95
CA GLY A 20 19.89 13.33 -2.10
C GLY A 20 21.42 13.32 -2.03
N SER A 21 21.99 13.45 -0.83
CA SER A 21 23.43 13.40 -0.61
C SER A 21 24.07 12.04 -0.95
N LEU A 22 23.26 10.97 -1.06
CA LEU A 22 23.73 9.64 -1.47
C LEU A 22 24.05 9.55 -2.97
N GLY A 23 23.72 10.59 -3.76
CA GLY A 23 23.99 10.61 -5.20
C GLY A 23 23.13 9.60 -5.99
N VAL A 24 21.91 9.32 -5.52
CA VAL A 24 20.99 8.42 -6.21
C VAL A 24 20.62 9.02 -7.58
N PRO A 25 20.80 8.28 -8.69
CA PRO A 25 20.43 8.76 -10.02
C PRO A 25 18.95 9.15 -10.11
N GLU A 26 18.66 10.23 -10.85
CA GLU A 26 17.31 10.74 -11.08
C GLU A 26 16.30 9.65 -11.51
N PRO A 27 16.62 8.73 -12.45
CA PRO A 27 15.66 7.70 -12.84
C PRO A 27 15.25 6.77 -11.69
N ILE A 28 16.14 6.56 -10.71
CA ILE A 28 15.84 5.75 -9.53
C ILE A 28 14.99 6.54 -8.54
N VAL A 29 15.25 7.85 -8.36
CA VAL A 29 14.43 8.73 -7.52
C VAL A 29 13.00 8.81 -8.05
N HIS A 30 12.86 8.94 -9.37
CA HIS A 30 11.59 9.09 -10.06
C HIS A 30 10.83 7.76 -10.16
N TRP A 31 11.46 6.69 -10.68
CA TRP A 31 10.78 5.42 -10.96
C TRP A 31 10.95 4.34 -9.88
N GLY A 32 11.81 4.54 -8.88
CA GLY A 32 12.08 3.54 -7.85
C GLY A 32 10.83 3.18 -7.03
N HIS A 33 10.06 4.18 -6.58
CA HIS A 33 8.80 3.95 -5.88
C HIS A 33 7.77 3.17 -6.72
N PRO A 34 7.37 3.63 -7.93
CA PRO A 34 6.36 2.93 -8.72
C PRO A 34 6.83 1.53 -9.16
N ALA A 35 8.12 1.33 -9.46
CA ALA A 35 8.65 0.01 -9.79
C ALA A 35 8.52 -0.98 -8.61
N MET A 36 8.96 -0.57 -7.41
CA MET A 36 8.89 -1.42 -6.23
C MET A 36 7.44 -1.68 -5.79
N MET A 37 6.57 -0.67 -5.86
CA MET A 37 5.15 -0.83 -5.56
C MET A 37 4.41 -1.67 -6.59
N GLY A 38 4.79 -1.59 -7.86
CA GLY A 38 4.31 -2.52 -8.88
C GLY A 38 4.57 -3.97 -8.49
N ILE A 39 5.79 -4.30 -8.06
CA ILE A 39 6.14 -5.65 -7.61
C ILE A 39 5.31 -6.04 -6.37
N VAL A 40 5.26 -5.18 -5.36
CA VAL A 40 4.54 -5.48 -4.11
C VAL A 40 3.04 -5.71 -4.37
N VAL A 41 2.39 -4.83 -5.13
CA VAL A 41 0.95 -4.94 -5.38
C VAL A 41 0.63 -6.10 -6.32
N VAL A 42 1.37 -6.23 -7.43
CA VAL A 42 1.09 -7.24 -8.47
C VAL A 42 1.47 -8.64 -7.99
N VAL A 43 2.62 -8.82 -7.35
CA VAL A 43 3.09 -10.16 -6.95
C VAL A 43 2.56 -10.52 -5.57
N LEU A 44 3.00 -9.78 -4.54
CA LEU A 44 2.66 -10.10 -3.17
C LEU A 44 1.18 -9.86 -2.88
N GLY A 45 0.63 -8.75 -3.38
CA GLY A 45 -0.77 -8.38 -3.14
C GLY A 45 -1.77 -9.29 -3.82
N SER A 46 -1.57 -9.61 -5.10
CA SER A 46 -2.45 -10.55 -5.81
C SER A 46 -2.45 -11.93 -5.16
N TYR A 47 -1.27 -12.46 -4.79
CA TYR A 47 -1.18 -13.76 -4.14
C TYR A 47 -1.77 -13.74 -2.72
N ALA A 48 -1.54 -12.68 -1.93
CA ALA A 48 -2.16 -12.55 -0.61
C ALA A 48 -3.69 -12.54 -0.70
N ALA A 49 -4.26 -11.80 -1.67
CA ALA A 49 -5.70 -11.77 -1.90
C ALA A 49 -6.24 -13.13 -2.37
N TYR A 50 -5.56 -13.76 -3.33
CA TYR A 50 -5.87 -15.11 -3.81
C TYR A 50 -5.88 -16.13 -2.67
N ALA A 51 -4.82 -16.17 -1.86
CA ALA A 51 -4.70 -17.07 -0.73
C ALA A 51 -5.81 -16.83 0.31
N GLY A 52 -6.18 -15.56 0.55
CA GLY A 52 -7.31 -15.23 1.42
C GLY A 52 -8.62 -15.88 0.96
N TRP A 53 -8.95 -15.76 -0.33
CA TRP A 53 -10.16 -16.34 -0.91
C TRP A 53 -10.09 -17.86 -1.03
N ARG A 54 -8.95 -18.44 -1.44
CA ARG A 54 -8.77 -19.91 -1.46
C ARG A 54 -8.87 -20.52 -0.08
N GLY A 55 -8.34 -19.85 0.95
CA GLY A 55 -8.52 -20.27 2.33
C GLY A 55 -9.99 -20.29 2.77
N ARG A 56 -10.86 -19.53 2.11
CA ARG A 56 -12.30 -19.47 2.42
C ARG A 56 -13.14 -20.44 1.60
N LEU A 57 -12.85 -20.58 0.30
CA LEU A 57 -13.72 -21.23 -0.67
C LEU A 57 -13.27 -22.63 -1.10
N ALA A 58 -12.02 -23.04 -0.81
CA ALA A 58 -11.56 -24.37 -1.18
C ALA A 58 -12.31 -25.47 -0.40
N GLU A 59 -12.80 -26.47 -1.13
CA GLU A 59 -13.45 -27.66 -0.55
C GLU A 59 -12.42 -28.61 0.08
N ASP A 60 -11.27 -28.75 -0.58
CA ASP A 60 -10.13 -29.49 -0.06
C ASP A 60 -9.56 -28.79 1.19
N LYS A 61 -9.53 -29.53 2.29
CA LYS A 61 -9.11 -29.03 3.61
C LYS A 61 -7.63 -28.66 3.65
N ASP A 62 -6.76 -29.39 2.97
CA ASP A 62 -5.32 -29.13 2.97
C ASP A 62 -5.01 -27.89 2.14
N ILE A 63 -5.70 -27.73 1.01
CA ILE A 63 -5.64 -26.49 0.21
C ILE A 63 -6.13 -25.30 1.04
N ALA A 64 -7.27 -25.42 1.73
CA ALA A 64 -7.80 -24.34 2.54
C ALA A 64 -6.86 -23.96 3.69
N LEU A 65 -6.29 -24.95 4.40
CA LEU A 65 -5.36 -24.73 5.51
C LEU A 65 -4.07 -24.07 5.04
N LYS A 66 -3.47 -24.56 3.95
CA LYS A 66 -2.27 -23.96 3.36
C LYS A 66 -2.50 -22.50 2.99
N ASN A 67 -3.58 -22.20 2.26
CA ASN A 67 -3.87 -20.85 1.81
C ASN A 67 -4.19 -19.88 2.97
N ARG A 68 -4.84 -20.36 4.03
CA ARG A 68 -5.00 -19.56 5.27
C ARG A 68 -3.66 -19.23 5.91
N ALA A 69 -2.75 -20.21 5.98
CA ALA A 69 -1.42 -20.02 6.54
C ALA A 69 -0.59 -19.03 5.70
N ASP A 70 -0.64 -19.16 4.38
CA ASP A 70 0.03 -18.26 3.45
C ASP A 70 -0.52 -16.83 3.55
N HIS A 71 -1.85 -16.66 3.52
CA HIS A 71 -2.48 -15.35 3.70
C HIS A 71 -2.07 -14.69 5.02
N ARG A 72 -2.08 -15.46 6.13
CA ARG A 72 -1.68 -14.98 7.46
C ARG A 72 -0.22 -14.54 7.53
N LYS A 73 0.66 -15.11 6.70
CA LYS A 73 2.07 -14.70 6.60
C LYS A 73 2.25 -13.49 5.69
N LEU A 74 1.62 -13.51 4.53
CA LEU A 74 1.91 -12.57 3.44
C LEU A 74 1.11 -11.27 3.52
N ALA A 75 -0.14 -11.30 3.98
CA ALA A 75 -0.95 -10.08 4.08
C ALA A 75 -0.34 -9.03 5.04
N PRO A 76 0.21 -9.39 6.21
CA PRO A 76 0.92 -8.42 7.06
C PRO A 76 2.17 -7.83 6.40
N LEU A 77 2.94 -8.66 5.67
CA LEU A 77 4.13 -8.20 4.94
C LEU A 77 3.74 -7.25 3.80
N MET A 78 2.64 -7.54 3.09
CA MET A 78 2.08 -6.66 2.09
C MET A 78 1.71 -5.30 2.70
N THR A 79 0.97 -5.28 3.81
CA THR A 79 0.60 -4.04 4.51
C THR A 79 1.84 -3.25 4.94
N LEU A 80 2.87 -3.93 5.46
CA LEU A 80 4.13 -3.31 5.84
C LEU A 80 4.81 -2.66 4.64
N PHE A 81 5.02 -3.40 3.55
CA PHE A 81 5.70 -2.87 2.36
C PHE A 81 4.92 -1.75 1.67
N ILE A 82 3.59 -1.79 1.66
CA ILE A 82 2.77 -0.69 1.15
C ILE A 82 2.89 0.54 2.06
N THR A 83 2.93 0.36 3.38
CA THR A 83 3.12 1.47 4.34
C THR A 83 4.49 2.13 4.16
N LEU A 84 5.55 1.33 4.00
CA LEU A 84 6.89 1.84 3.68
C LEU A 84 6.93 2.50 2.31
N GLY A 85 6.28 1.89 1.31
CA GLY A 85 6.12 2.44 -0.02
C GLY A 85 5.45 3.81 -0.01
N TYR A 86 4.39 3.99 0.78
CA TYR A 86 3.71 5.27 0.98
C TYR A 86 4.66 6.35 1.49
N THR A 87 5.49 6.03 2.50
CA THR A 87 6.51 6.98 2.97
C THR A 87 7.56 7.30 1.92
N GLY A 88 7.99 6.29 1.14
CA GLY A 88 8.94 6.48 0.04
C GLY A 88 8.37 7.32 -1.10
N GLY A 89 7.07 7.19 -1.41
CA GLY A 89 6.39 8.00 -2.43
C GLY A 89 6.30 9.47 -2.01
N ILE A 90 5.95 9.75 -0.76
CA ILE A 90 5.98 11.12 -0.21
C ILE A 90 7.38 11.71 -0.33
N LEU A 91 8.40 10.95 0.10
CA LEU A 91 9.78 11.44 0.06
C LEU A 91 10.27 11.67 -1.37
N SER A 92 9.90 10.79 -2.31
CA SER A 92 10.20 10.94 -3.74
C SER A 92 9.62 12.25 -4.31
N LEU A 93 8.41 12.66 -3.90
CA LEU A 93 7.85 13.96 -4.29
C LEU A 93 8.67 15.13 -3.73
N VAL A 94 9.04 15.07 -2.45
CA VAL A 94 9.86 16.13 -1.82
C VAL A 94 11.23 16.25 -2.49
N MET A 95 11.87 15.12 -2.81
CA MET A 95 13.16 15.09 -3.52
C MET A 95 13.07 15.67 -4.95
N GLN A 96 11.90 15.63 -5.56
CA GLN A 96 11.64 16.16 -6.91
C GLN A 96 11.05 17.58 -6.89
N GLY A 97 10.81 18.15 -5.71
CA GLY A 97 10.23 19.50 -5.57
C GLY A 97 8.73 19.57 -5.87
N GLU A 98 8.03 18.44 -5.84
CA GLU A 98 6.62 18.34 -6.22
C GLU A 98 5.66 18.50 -5.02
N PRO A 99 4.46 19.07 -5.21
CA PRO A 99 3.47 19.21 -4.16
C PRO A 99 2.96 17.85 -3.63
N ILE A 100 3.07 17.59 -2.32
CA ILE A 100 2.73 16.29 -1.72
C ILE A 100 1.24 15.95 -1.85
N MET A 101 0.34 16.90 -1.54
CA MET A 101 -1.09 16.62 -1.31
C MET A 101 -2.00 16.95 -2.50
N GLU A 102 -1.45 17.37 -3.64
CA GLU A 102 -2.25 17.84 -4.78
C GLU A 102 -2.71 16.70 -5.71
N SER A 103 -2.01 15.56 -5.70
CA SER A 103 -2.31 14.46 -6.62
C SER A 103 -3.42 13.54 -6.11
N PRO A 104 -4.29 13.03 -7.00
CA PRO A 104 -5.21 11.92 -6.67
C PRO A 104 -4.46 10.64 -6.20
N HIS A 105 -3.22 10.46 -6.64
CA HIS A 105 -2.37 9.35 -6.22
C HIS A 105 -2.08 9.42 -4.71
N PHE A 106 -1.73 10.59 -4.17
CA PHE A 106 -1.53 10.79 -2.73
C PHE A 106 -2.77 10.36 -1.93
N TRP A 107 -3.93 10.92 -2.26
CA TRP A 107 -5.17 10.64 -1.51
C TRP A 107 -5.63 9.20 -1.59
N THR A 108 -5.53 8.56 -2.77
CA THR A 108 -5.84 7.13 -2.91
C THR A 108 -4.84 6.26 -2.15
N GLY A 109 -3.57 6.66 -2.08
CA GLY A 109 -2.54 5.99 -1.27
C GLY A 109 -2.82 6.09 0.22
N SER A 110 -3.14 7.29 0.72
CA SER A 110 -3.51 7.51 2.13
C SER A 110 -4.74 6.68 2.52
N ALA A 111 -5.76 6.65 1.65
CA ALA A 111 -6.94 5.82 1.85
C ALA A 111 -6.60 4.32 1.87
N ALA A 112 -5.76 3.85 0.94
CA ALA A 112 -5.35 2.45 0.89
C ALA A 112 -4.61 2.02 2.16
N VAL A 113 -3.66 2.83 2.65
CA VAL A 113 -2.93 2.55 3.91
C VAL A 113 -3.89 2.50 5.10
N LEU A 114 -4.78 3.50 5.24
CA LEU A 114 -5.75 3.53 6.33
C LEU A 114 -6.67 2.32 6.31
N LEU A 115 -7.16 1.92 5.14
CA LEU A 115 -8.03 0.77 4.99
C LEU A 115 -7.29 -0.55 5.23
N LEU A 116 -6.04 -0.68 4.80
CA LEU A 116 -5.19 -1.85 5.08
C LEU A 116 -4.98 -2.05 6.59
N TRP A 117 -4.63 -0.99 7.31
CA TRP A 117 -4.48 -1.05 8.77
C TRP A 117 -5.81 -1.36 9.45
N SER A 118 -6.90 -0.71 9.04
CA SER A 118 -8.24 -1.00 9.55
C SER A 118 -8.63 -2.47 9.33
N ASN A 119 -8.37 -3.00 8.14
CA ASN A 119 -8.66 -4.39 7.79
C ASN A 119 -7.79 -5.38 8.58
N GLY A 120 -6.51 -5.04 8.79
CA GLY A 120 -5.57 -5.79 9.62
C GLY A 120 -6.02 -5.85 11.08
N LEU A 121 -6.50 -4.74 11.64
CA LEU A 121 -7.01 -4.68 13.01
C LEU A 121 -8.22 -5.60 13.23
N ILE A 122 -9.11 -5.75 12.23
CA ILE A 122 -10.22 -6.73 12.29
C ILE A 122 -9.66 -8.15 12.50
N SER A 123 -8.61 -8.53 11.77
CA SER A 123 -7.99 -9.85 11.92
C SER A 123 -7.21 -9.98 13.24
N LEU A 124 -6.44 -8.95 13.64
CA LEU A 124 -5.63 -8.95 14.86
C LEU A 124 -6.47 -9.04 16.13
N SER A 125 -7.68 -8.47 16.13
CA SER A 125 -8.65 -8.62 17.22
C SER A 125 -9.30 -10.01 17.30
N GLY A 126 -8.84 -10.98 16.51
CA GLY A 126 -9.44 -12.31 16.40
C GLY A 126 -10.87 -12.26 15.86
N PHE A 127 -11.17 -11.29 14.98
CA PHE A 127 -12.52 -11.03 14.47
C PHE A 127 -13.53 -10.76 15.59
N GLY A 128 -13.11 -10.07 16.66
CA GLY A 128 -13.97 -9.71 17.79
C GLY A 128 -14.62 -10.91 18.48
N GLY A 129 -13.86 -12.00 18.67
CA GLY A 129 -14.38 -13.27 19.18
C GLY A 129 -14.98 -14.14 18.09
N ASN A 130 -14.30 -14.23 16.93
CA ASN A 130 -14.68 -15.12 15.83
C ASN A 130 -16.04 -14.79 15.17
N LYS A 131 -16.49 -13.53 15.21
CA LYS A 131 -17.81 -13.13 14.68
C LYS A 131 -17.88 -13.32 13.16
N PRO A 132 -18.89 -14.02 12.62
CA PRO A 132 -19.03 -14.24 11.17
C PRO A 132 -19.08 -12.94 10.37
N ALA A 133 -19.79 -11.94 10.88
CA ALA A 133 -19.90 -10.62 10.24
C ALA A 133 -18.51 -9.96 10.06
N LEU A 134 -17.66 -9.96 11.08
CA LEU A 134 -16.33 -9.37 11.00
C LEU A 134 -15.40 -10.15 10.06
N ARG A 135 -15.55 -11.47 9.96
CA ARG A 135 -14.83 -12.27 8.95
C ARG A 135 -15.27 -11.93 7.53
N MET A 136 -16.56 -11.68 7.32
CA MET A 136 -17.10 -11.23 6.02
C MET A 136 -16.61 -9.82 5.67
N THR A 137 -16.70 -8.90 6.63
CA THR A 137 -16.17 -7.54 6.48
C THR A 137 -14.71 -7.58 6.08
N HIS A 138 -13.88 -8.39 6.76
CA HIS A 138 -12.45 -8.49 6.44
C HIS A 138 -12.19 -8.95 5.00
N ALA A 139 -12.92 -9.97 4.54
CA ALA A 139 -12.75 -10.52 3.19
C ALA A 139 -13.17 -9.53 2.09
N TYR A 140 -14.33 -8.89 2.24
CA TYR A 140 -14.83 -7.93 1.24
C TYR A 140 -14.10 -6.60 1.29
N LEU A 141 -13.75 -6.10 2.49
CA LEU A 141 -12.90 -4.93 2.63
C LEU A 141 -11.53 -5.18 2.01
N GLY A 142 -10.94 -6.36 2.23
CA GLY A 142 -9.70 -6.76 1.55
C GLY A 142 -9.81 -6.72 0.03
N THR A 143 -10.92 -7.20 -0.53
CA THR A 143 -11.16 -7.14 -1.99
C THR A 143 -11.30 -5.70 -2.50
N LEU A 144 -12.04 -4.85 -1.77
CA LEU A 144 -12.18 -3.44 -2.09
C LEU A 144 -10.83 -2.72 -2.07
N ILE A 145 -9.98 -3.01 -1.08
CA ILE A 145 -8.62 -2.47 -0.99
C ILE A 145 -7.79 -2.86 -2.21
N MET A 146 -7.86 -4.12 -2.66
CA MET A 146 -7.13 -4.55 -3.86
C MET A 146 -7.57 -3.79 -5.11
N LEU A 147 -8.88 -3.55 -5.27
CA LEU A 147 -9.39 -2.71 -6.37
C LEU A 147 -8.91 -1.27 -6.26
N LEU A 148 -8.91 -0.70 -5.05
CA LEU A 148 -8.38 0.64 -4.80
C LEU A 148 -6.88 0.72 -5.15
N LEU A 149 -6.09 -0.31 -4.84
CA LEU A 149 -4.66 -0.35 -5.18
C LEU A 149 -4.42 -0.39 -6.70
N VAL A 150 -5.31 -1.00 -7.49
CA VAL A 150 -5.25 -0.94 -8.96
C VAL A 150 -5.51 0.48 -9.45
N VAL A 151 -6.54 1.15 -8.93
CA VAL A 151 -6.84 2.55 -9.26
C VAL A 151 -5.70 3.48 -8.83
N HIS A 152 -5.16 3.26 -7.64
CA HIS A 152 -4.02 3.99 -7.10
C HIS A 152 -2.77 3.84 -7.99
N ALA A 153 -2.49 2.64 -8.50
CA ALA A 153 -1.40 2.40 -9.43
C ALA A 153 -1.59 3.14 -10.76
N ALA A 154 -2.83 3.21 -11.29
CA ALA A 154 -3.13 3.99 -12.49
C ALA A 154 -2.87 5.50 -12.27
N PHE A 155 -3.27 6.04 -11.11
CA PHE A 155 -2.95 7.42 -10.75
C PHE A 155 -1.44 7.65 -10.52
N GLY A 156 -0.73 6.67 -9.99
CA GLY A 156 0.72 6.73 -9.80
C GLY A 156 1.48 6.77 -11.12
N LEU A 157 1.09 5.92 -12.07
CA LEU A 157 1.65 5.96 -13.42
C LEU A 157 1.37 7.29 -14.11
N LYS A 158 0.14 7.81 -14.00
CA LYS A 158 -0.21 9.13 -14.55
C LYS A 158 0.64 10.25 -13.93
N LEU A 159 0.85 10.21 -12.62
CA LEU A 159 1.66 11.20 -11.91
C LEU A 159 3.13 11.16 -12.34
N GLY A 160 3.73 9.96 -12.37
CA GLY A 160 5.13 9.80 -12.82
C GLY A 160 5.34 10.28 -14.26
N LEU A 161 4.39 10.02 -15.16
CA LEU A 161 4.47 10.53 -16.53
C LEU A 161 4.28 12.06 -16.67
N SER A 162 3.90 12.76 -15.59
CA SER A 162 3.60 14.20 -15.61
C SER A 162 4.60 15.08 -14.88
N ILE A 163 5.53 14.49 -14.12
CA ILE A 163 6.57 15.18 -13.34
C ILE A 163 7.95 14.92 -13.93
#